data_AF-A0A6G4U7E5-F1
#
_entry.id   AF-A0A6G4U7E5-F1
#
_cell.length_a   1.000
_cell.length_b   1.000
_cell.length_c   1.000
_cell.angle_alpha   90.00
_cell.angle_beta   90.00
_cell.angle_gamma   90.00
#
_symmetry.space_group_name_H-M   'P 1'
#
loop_
_entity.id
_entity.type
_entity.pdbx_description
1 polymer ?
#
loop_
_entity_poly.entity_id
_entity_poly.type
_entity_poly.pdbx_seq_one_letter_code
_entity_poly.pdbx_strand_id
1 'polypeptide(L)' 'IKAPLPRDTAPRDGAAVYNPQAHPQLSDDGRLLLSYDVNWLDASASAVSENVNRNVALYRPGFLRLKLGD' A
#
# COMPACT_ATOMS: atom_id res chain seq x y z
N ILE A 1 -11.41 5.89 25.21
CA ILE A 1 -10.47 5.53 24.14
C ILE A 1 -11.27 4.77 23.08
N LYS A 2 -11.39 5.28 21.86
CA LYS A 2 -12.12 4.58 20.78
C LYS A 2 -11.30 3.36 20.37
N ALA A 3 -11.91 2.18 20.32
CA ALA A 3 -11.23 0.95 19.90
C ALA A 3 -10.67 1.11 18.47
N PRO A 4 -9.51 0.50 18.15
CA PRO A 4 -9.00 0.47 16.79
C PRO A 4 -10.06 -0.14 15.86
N LEU A 5 -10.19 0.41 14.65
CA LEU A 5 -11.05 -0.21 13.65
C LEU A 5 -10.54 -1.64 13.33
N PRO A 6 -11.43 -2.60 13.10
CA PRO A 6 -11.05 -3.95 12.66
C PRO A 6 -10.17 -3.89 11.42
N ARG A 7 -9.31 -4.89 11.22
CA ARG A 7 -8.60 -5.04 9.95
C ARG A 7 -9.62 -5.35 8.87
N ASP A 8 -9.64 -4.54 7.82
CA ASP A 8 -10.48 -4.78 6.68
C ASP A 8 -9.96 -5.99 5.89
N THR A 9 -10.77 -7.04 5.78
CA THR A 9 -10.44 -8.29 5.09
C THR A 9 -11.15 -8.41 3.73
N ALA A 10 -11.84 -7.37 3.28
CA ALA A 10 -12.56 -7.39 2.01
C ALA A 10 -11.62 -7.45 0.79
N PRO A 11 -12.03 -8.12 -0.31
CA PRO A 11 -11.35 -8.04 -1.60
C PRO A 11 -11.18 -6.58 -2.04
N ARG A 12 -10.00 -6.25 -2.57
CA ARG A 12 -9.60 -4.87 -2.89
C ARG A 12 -10.04 -4.44 -4.30
N ASP A 13 -11.26 -4.79 -4.71
CA ASP A 13 -11.73 -4.70 -6.11
C ASP A 13 -11.88 -3.26 -6.65
N GLY A 14 -11.55 -2.24 -5.84
CA GLY A 14 -11.49 -0.84 -6.26
C GLY A 14 -10.17 -0.14 -5.94
N ALA A 15 -9.14 -0.86 -5.46
CA ALA A 15 -7.87 -0.25 -5.08
C ALA A 15 -6.76 -0.54 -6.09
N ALA A 16 -5.86 0.43 -6.27
CA ALA A 16 -4.68 0.28 -7.12
C ALA A 16 -3.40 0.68 -6.37
N VAL A 17 -2.32 -0.04 -6.68
CA VAL A 17 -0.97 0.32 -6.24
C VAL A 17 -0.45 1.47 -7.10
N TYR A 18 0.25 2.42 -6.49
CA TYR A 18 0.87 3.54 -7.17
C TYR A 18 2.16 3.97 -6.46
N ASN A 19 2.85 4.98 -7.02
CA ASN A 19 4.07 5.57 -6.45
C ASN A 19 5.16 4.53 -6.11
N PRO A 20 5.57 3.66 -7.07
CA PRO A 20 6.66 2.73 -6.82
C PRO A 20 7.96 3.50 -6.58
N GLN A 21 8.63 3.23 -5.46
CA GLN A 21 9.92 3.84 -5.12
C GLN A 21 10.95 2.78 -4.77
N ALA A 22 12.07 2.82 -5.46
CA ALA A 22 13.23 1.99 -5.17
C ALA A 22 13.98 2.53 -3.95
N HIS A 23 14.48 1.62 -3.10
CA HIS A 23 15.32 1.94 -1.94
C HIS A 23 16.70 1.27 -2.07
N PRO A 24 17.61 1.78 -2.92
CA PRO A 24 18.92 1.15 -3.16
C PRO A 24 19.77 1.00 -1.89
N GLN A 25 19.68 1.96 -0.97
CA GLN A 25 20.43 1.96 0.29
C GLN A 25 19.98 0.86 1.26
N LEU A 26 18.79 0.28 1.04
CA LEU A 26 18.20 -0.79 1.84
C LEU A 26 18.07 -2.10 1.05
N SER A 27 18.62 -2.12 -0.17
CA SER A 27 18.63 -3.28 -1.05
C SER A 27 19.86 -4.15 -0.77
N ASP A 28 19.72 -5.47 -0.88
CA ASP A 28 20.72 -6.46 -0.49
C ASP A 28 20.75 -7.64 -1.48
N ASP A 29 21.89 -8.31 -1.63
CA ASP A 29 22.01 -9.62 -2.32
C ASP A 29 21.31 -9.73 -3.69
N GLY A 30 21.41 -8.70 -4.53
CA GLY A 30 20.77 -8.68 -5.85
C GLY A 30 19.24 -8.51 -5.81
N ARG A 31 18.68 -8.16 -4.65
CA ARG A 31 17.27 -7.88 -4.43
C ARG A 31 17.03 -6.40 -4.22
N LEU A 32 16.07 -5.85 -4.96
CA LEU A 32 15.62 -4.48 -4.84
C LEU A 32 14.51 -4.39 -3.79
N LEU A 33 14.67 -3.53 -2.78
CA LEU A 33 13.55 -3.13 -1.93
C LEU A 33 12.72 -2.05 -2.65
N LEU A 34 11.45 -2.33 -2.90
CA LEU A 34 10.49 -1.42 -3.50
C LEU A 34 9.39 -1.09 -2.48
N SER A 35 9.09 0.19 -2.30
CA SER A 35 7.85 0.62 -1.64
C SER A 35 6.79 1.02 -2.65
N TYR A 36 5.53 0.93 -2.24
CA TYR A 36 4.38 1.40 -3.01
C TYR A 36 3.29 1.89 -2.06
N ASP A 37 2.44 2.77 -2.57
CA ASP A 37 1.24 3.23 -1.88
C ASP A 37 -0.01 2.60 -2.52
N VAL A 38 -1.14 2.66 -1.83
CA VAL A 38 -2.43 2.18 -2.35
C VAL A 38 -3.44 3.32 -2.32
N ASN A 39 -4.18 3.50 -3.41
CA ASN A 39 -5.32 4.42 -3.45
C ASN A 39 -6.56 3.72 -4.00
N TRP A 40 -7.72 4.34 -3.79
CA TRP A 40 -8.97 3.93 -4.41
C TRP A 40 -9.08 4.51 -5.81
N LEU A 41 -9.64 3.73 -6.74
CA LEU A 41 -9.80 4.12 -8.14
C LEU A 41 -10.90 5.17 -8.31
N ASP A 42 -11.95 5.12 -7.50
CA ASP A 42 -12.88 6.26 -7.38
C ASP A 42 -12.23 7.34 -6.51
N ALA A 43 -11.85 8.43 -7.18
CA ALA A 43 -11.16 9.58 -6.58
C ALA A 43 -12.10 10.55 -5.84
N SER A 44 -13.41 10.23 -5.72
CA SER A 44 -14.33 11.03 -4.90
C SER A 44 -13.84 11.11 -3.45
N ALA A 45 -13.93 12.30 -2.84
CA ALA A 45 -13.42 12.52 -1.49
C ALA A 45 -14.06 11.60 -0.45
N SER A 46 -15.32 11.20 -0.66
CA SER A 46 -16.03 10.20 0.14
C SER A 46 -15.41 8.82 0.00
N ALA A 47 -15.18 8.33 -1.23
CA ALA A 47 -14.63 7.00 -1.46
C ALA A 47 -13.18 6.88 -0.94
N VAL A 48 -12.36 7.91 -1.13
CA VAL A 48 -10.99 7.96 -0.59
C VAL A 48 -11.01 7.94 0.94
N SER A 49 -11.91 8.71 1.56
CA SER A 49 -12.01 8.77 3.03
C SER A 49 -12.47 7.46 3.65
N GLU A 50 -13.46 6.81 3.04
CA GLU A 50 -14.05 5.56 3.54
C GLU A 50 -13.14 4.35 3.33
N ASN A 51 -12.53 4.23 2.14
CA ASN A 51 -11.79 3.04 1.75
C ASN A 51 -10.28 3.14 2.04
N VAL A 52 -9.69 4.34 2.04
CA VAL A 52 -8.22 4.51 2.24
C VAL A 52 -7.92 5.15 3.58
N ASN A 53 -8.36 6.39 3.83
CA ASN A 53 -7.92 7.16 5.01
C ASN A 53 -8.38 6.53 6.34
N ARG A 54 -9.50 5.82 6.35
CA ARG A 54 -10.01 5.10 7.53
C ARG A 54 -9.50 3.66 7.63
N ASN A 55 -8.79 3.18 6.62
CA ASN A 55 -8.22 1.84 6.59
C ASN A 55 -6.70 1.90 6.78
N VAL A 56 -6.26 1.71 8.03
CA VAL A 56 -4.84 1.77 8.42
C VAL A 56 -3.95 0.75 7.72
N ALA A 57 -4.53 -0.33 7.16
CA ALA A 57 -3.78 -1.29 6.38
C ALA A 57 -3.44 -0.76 4.97
N LEU A 58 -4.20 0.22 4.46
CA LEU A 58 -4.04 0.82 3.13
C LEU A 58 -3.36 2.19 3.16
N TYR A 59 -3.59 3.02 4.19
CA TYR A 59 -2.98 4.35 4.33
C TYR A 59 -1.50 4.32 4.78
N ARG A 60 -0.78 3.23 4.51
CA ARG A 60 0.65 3.13 4.84
C ARG A 60 1.42 2.54 3.66
N PRO A 61 2.69 2.91 3.48
CA PRO A 61 3.52 2.30 2.46
C PRO A 61 3.60 0.79 2.64
N GLY A 62 3.37 0.05 1.56
CA GLY A 62 3.68 -1.36 1.44
C GLY A 62 5.10 -1.55 0.93
N PHE A 63 5.73 -2.69 1.24
CA PHE A 63 7.09 -3.03 0.80
C PHE A 63 7.15 -4.41 0.17
N LEU A 64 7.96 -4.55 -0.88
CA LEU A 64 8.27 -5.81 -1.55
C LEU A 64 9.78 -5.91 -1.76
N ARG A 65 10.34 -7.11 -1.60
CA ARG A 65 11.69 -7.43 -2.08
C ARG A 65 11.58 -8.12 -3.44
N LEU A 66 12.13 -7.51 -4.47
CA LEU A 66 12.14 -8.01 -5.84
C LEU A 66 13.49 -8.62 -6.15
N LYS A 67 13.52 -9.87 -6.61
CA LYS A 67 14.71 -10.45 -7.26
C LYS A 67 14.68 -10.03 -8.74
N LEU A 68 15.73 -9.37 -9.21
CA LEU A 68 15.82 -8.94 -10.60
C LEU A 68 16.66 -9.98 -11.38
N GLY A 69 15.99 -10.83 -12.15
CA GLY A 69 16.62 -11.89 -12.95
C GLY A 69 16.95 -13.18 -12.18
N ASP A 70 17.63 -14.10 -12.87
CA ASP A 70 18.17 -15.34 -12.29
C ASP A 70 19.53 -15.13 -11.63
#